data_AF-A0A0W8DFQ4-F1
#
_entry.id   AF-A0A0W8DFQ4-F1
#
_cell.length_a   1.000
_cell.length_b   1.000
_cell.length_c   1.000
_cell.angle_alpha   90.00
_cell.angle_beta   90.00
_cell.angle_gamma   90.00
#
_symmetry.space_group_name_H-M   'P 1'
#
loop_
_entity.id
_entity.type
_entity.pdbx_description
1 polymer ?
#
loop_
_entity_poly.entity_id
_entity_poly.type
_entity_poly.pdbx_seq_one_letter_code
_entity_poly.pdbx_strand_id
1 'polypeptide(L)'
;MPRRLSWEEKAVDVDAPAADALLETLKSFDIVKSQTMACTLCASDDHKMRYRLLACASVVCIDATTDNCGWRGKIVTCLETGHASIFEYETHSSTVSSPRRKKLSSTQKTYCRELADNHLRPMRIRHALARKFSTSLEDLPPLKTVQNFVNNYGRNCLENHDRVDDLRAWVHERAYTGSEAMTDAFTFGWQLGNMGKPVVGNGSDGKPLIVGLSTKALILRLMVPPDSYILHLYATYKMNQCGYPVLVVGISDRSRRFHLVALFVISQETQPVFQAALSALRRLYYWVTAKDLQVNYAMADG
;
A
#
# COMPACT_ATOMS: atom_id res chain seq x y z
N MET A 1 -49.83 -6.21 -5.90
CA MET A 1 -49.03 -7.33 -5.34
C MET A 1 -47.73 -7.42 -6.13
N PRO A 2 -46.54 -7.53 -5.51
CA PRO A 2 -45.30 -7.69 -6.26
C PRO A 2 -45.37 -9.00 -7.06
N ARG A 3 -45.11 -8.96 -8.37
CA ARG A 3 -45.04 -10.16 -9.22
C ARG A 3 -44.01 -11.12 -8.61
N ARG A 4 -44.44 -12.31 -8.17
CA ARG A 4 -43.52 -13.40 -7.83
C ARG A 4 -42.88 -13.86 -9.13
N LEU A 5 -41.63 -13.46 -9.35
CA LEU A 5 -40.83 -13.97 -10.46
C LEU A 5 -40.53 -15.45 -10.22
N SER A 6 -40.79 -16.30 -11.21
CA SER A 6 -40.48 -17.73 -11.17
C SER A 6 -38.98 -17.94 -11.42
N TRP A 7 -38.21 -17.95 -10.35
CA TRP A 7 -36.77 -18.21 -10.40
C TRP A 7 -36.49 -19.69 -10.69
N GLU A 8 -35.63 -19.97 -11.66
CA GLU A 8 -35.10 -21.30 -11.94
C GLU A 8 -33.88 -21.56 -11.04
N GLU A 9 -33.82 -22.74 -10.43
CA GLU A 9 -32.72 -23.14 -9.54
C GLU A 9 -31.56 -23.70 -10.35
N LYS A 10 -30.37 -23.09 -10.24
CA LYS A 10 -29.14 -23.61 -10.86
C LYS A 10 -28.26 -24.36 -9.88
N ALA A 11 -28.22 -23.90 -8.63
CA ALA A 11 -27.59 -24.60 -7.53
C ALA A 11 -28.25 -24.18 -6.22
N VAL A 12 -28.44 -25.15 -5.32
CA VAL A 12 -29.03 -24.94 -4.01
C VAL A 12 -28.06 -25.46 -2.96
N ASP A 13 -27.81 -24.63 -1.95
CA ASP A 13 -26.95 -24.91 -0.79
C ASP A 13 -25.61 -25.59 -1.13
N VAL A 14 -24.87 -24.97 -2.05
CA VAL A 14 -23.52 -25.43 -2.44
C VAL A 14 -22.47 -24.65 -1.67
N ASP A 15 -21.31 -25.28 -1.46
CA ASP A 15 -20.17 -24.60 -0.83
C ASP A 15 -19.64 -23.43 -1.67
N ALA A 16 -18.83 -22.56 -1.06
CA ALA A 16 -18.31 -21.37 -1.73
C ALA A 16 -17.49 -21.68 -3.01
N PRO A 17 -16.60 -22.70 -3.04
CA PRO A 17 -15.90 -23.09 -4.27
C PRO A 17 -16.81 -23.53 -5.41
N ALA A 18 -17.83 -24.37 -5.14
CA ALA A 18 -18.76 -24.83 -6.16
C ALA A 18 -19.65 -23.68 -6.65
N ALA A 19 -20.10 -22.79 -5.75
CA ALA A 19 -20.82 -21.58 -6.12
C ALA A 19 -19.97 -20.69 -7.05
N ASP A 20 -18.71 -20.44 -6.69
CA ASP A 20 -17.79 -19.64 -7.51
C ASP A 20 -17.58 -20.28 -8.89
N ALA A 21 -17.40 -21.60 -8.97
CA ALA A 21 -17.24 -22.32 -10.22
C ALA A 21 -18.47 -22.19 -11.14
N LEU A 22 -19.69 -22.34 -10.59
CA LEU A 22 -20.92 -22.17 -11.37
C LEU A 22 -21.06 -20.73 -11.85
N LEU A 23 -20.76 -19.75 -11.00
CA LEU A 23 -20.77 -18.35 -11.38
C LEU A 23 -19.82 -18.11 -12.56
N GLU A 24 -18.61 -18.67 -12.56
CA GLU A 24 -17.66 -18.54 -13.68
C GLU A 24 -18.19 -19.05 -15.03
N THR A 25 -19.15 -19.98 -15.04
CA THR A 25 -19.81 -20.44 -16.29
C THR A 25 -20.81 -19.42 -16.86
N LEU A 26 -21.30 -18.50 -16.02
CA LEU A 26 -22.27 -17.49 -16.42
C LEU A 26 -21.61 -16.37 -17.23
N LYS A 27 -22.35 -15.78 -18.17
CA LYS A 27 -21.93 -14.59 -18.89
C LYS A 27 -21.63 -13.43 -17.94
N SER A 28 -20.85 -12.46 -18.42
CA SER A 28 -20.58 -11.22 -17.69
C SER A 28 -21.86 -10.59 -17.12
N PHE A 29 -21.84 -10.25 -15.83
CA PHE A 29 -22.94 -9.61 -15.12
C PHE A 29 -22.45 -8.59 -14.10
N ASP A 30 -23.36 -7.69 -13.72
CA ASP A 30 -23.19 -6.72 -12.65
C ASP A 30 -24.16 -6.97 -11.50
N ILE A 31 -23.73 -6.65 -10.27
CA ILE A 31 -24.58 -6.74 -9.07
C ILE A 31 -25.37 -5.43 -8.97
N VAL A 32 -26.67 -5.48 -9.26
CA VAL A 32 -27.57 -4.31 -9.23
C VAL A 32 -28.16 -4.06 -7.85
N LYS A 33 -28.22 -5.10 -7.00
CA LYS A 33 -28.69 -4.98 -5.62
C LYS A 33 -27.89 -5.91 -4.72
N SER A 34 -27.49 -5.43 -3.55
CA SER A 34 -26.84 -6.23 -2.52
C SER A 34 -27.35 -5.79 -1.15
N GLN A 35 -28.01 -6.69 -0.42
CA GLN A 35 -28.55 -6.41 0.92
C GLN A 35 -28.36 -7.61 1.84
N THR A 36 -28.43 -7.39 3.15
CA THR A 36 -28.42 -8.47 4.15
C THR A 36 -29.85 -8.75 4.62
N MET A 37 -30.18 -10.01 4.86
CA MET A 37 -31.46 -10.45 5.39
C MET A 37 -31.28 -11.66 6.32
N ALA A 38 -32.33 -12.07 7.03
CA ALA A 38 -32.32 -13.29 7.82
C ALA A 38 -31.92 -14.50 6.96
N CYS A 39 -31.07 -15.38 7.49
CA CYS A 39 -30.66 -16.55 6.76
C CYS A 39 -31.82 -17.52 6.58
N THR A 40 -32.02 -18.00 5.35
CA THR A 40 -32.99 -19.05 5.04
C THR A 40 -32.34 -20.34 4.58
N LEU A 41 -31.00 -20.39 4.56
CA LEU A 41 -30.22 -21.58 4.18
C LEU A 41 -29.93 -22.48 5.37
N CYS A 42 -29.88 -21.90 6.58
CA CYS A 42 -29.61 -22.62 7.80
C CYS A 42 -30.87 -22.66 8.65
N ALA A 43 -31.02 -23.72 9.46
CA ALA A 43 -32.15 -23.87 10.37
C ALA A 43 -32.04 -22.99 11.64
N SER A 44 -30.92 -22.28 11.83
CA SER A 44 -30.71 -21.38 12.97
C SER A 44 -31.04 -19.92 12.62
N ASP A 45 -31.72 -19.24 13.54
CA ASP A 45 -32.29 -17.90 13.30
C ASP A 45 -31.33 -16.72 13.60
N ASP A 46 -30.12 -16.98 14.07
CA ASP A 46 -29.25 -15.94 14.67
C ASP A 46 -28.26 -15.27 13.70
N HIS A 47 -28.16 -15.72 12.44
CA HIS A 47 -27.22 -15.11 11.48
C HIS A 47 -27.89 -14.59 10.21
N LYS A 48 -27.14 -13.75 9.50
CA LYS A 48 -27.59 -13.08 8.29
C LYS A 48 -27.10 -13.81 7.05
N MET A 49 -27.88 -13.75 5.98
CA MET A 49 -27.41 -14.05 4.63
C MET A 49 -27.34 -12.77 3.79
N ARG A 50 -26.51 -12.81 2.75
CA ARG A 50 -26.39 -11.75 1.76
C ARG A 50 -27.18 -12.12 0.52
N TYR A 51 -28.15 -11.28 0.19
CA TYR A 51 -28.98 -11.37 -1.01
C TYR A 51 -28.43 -10.43 -2.09
N ARG A 52 -28.18 -10.96 -3.28
CA ARG A 52 -27.72 -10.20 -4.44
C ARG A 52 -28.58 -10.46 -5.67
N LEU A 53 -28.93 -9.38 -6.37
CA LEU A 53 -29.51 -9.45 -7.72
C LEU A 53 -28.48 -9.06 -8.75
N LEU A 54 -28.46 -9.81 -9.84
CA LEU A 54 -27.55 -9.67 -10.97
C LEU A 54 -28.32 -9.25 -12.22
N ALA A 55 -27.70 -8.39 -13.02
CA ALA A 55 -28.16 -8.07 -14.37
C ALA A 55 -27.07 -8.41 -15.38
N CYS A 56 -27.48 -8.82 -16.58
CA CYS A 56 -26.57 -9.12 -17.67
C CYS A 56 -25.73 -7.89 -18.05
N ALA A 57 -24.41 -8.07 -18.16
CA ALA A 57 -23.43 -7.07 -18.58
C ALA A 57 -22.59 -7.57 -19.76
N SER A 58 -23.09 -8.58 -20.47
CA SER A 58 -22.43 -9.13 -21.66
C SER A 58 -22.60 -8.18 -22.84
N VAL A 59 -21.48 -7.71 -23.40
CA VAL A 59 -21.47 -6.88 -24.62
C VAL A 59 -22.22 -7.56 -25.75
N VAL A 60 -22.04 -8.87 -25.92
CA VAL A 60 -22.73 -9.65 -26.97
C VAL A 60 -24.25 -9.70 -26.76
N CYS A 61 -24.72 -9.67 -25.52
CA CYS A 61 -26.15 -9.58 -25.25
C CYS A 61 -26.69 -8.15 -25.40
N ILE A 62 -25.86 -7.14 -25.12
CA ILE A 62 -26.20 -5.73 -25.31
C ILE A 62 -26.34 -5.42 -26.80
N ASP A 63 -25.43 -5.93 -27.64
CA ASP A 63 -25.45 -5.70 -29.09
C ASP A 63 -26.58 -6.48 -29.81
N ALA A 64 -27.08 -7.56 -29.20
CA ALA A 64 -28.10 -8.43 -29.78
C ALA A 64 -29.55 -7.92 -29.61
N THR A 65 -29.78 -6.86 -28.84
CA THR A 65 -31.12 -6.31 -28.61
C THR A 65 -31.07 -4.79 -28.47
N THR A 66 -32.14 -4.11 -28.92
CA THR A 66 -32.31 -2.67 -28.74
C THR A 66 -32.66 -2.30 -27.30
N ASP A 67 -33.15 -3.25 -26.51
CA ASP A 67 -33.50 -3.10 -25.10
C ASP A 67 -32.48 -3.77 -24.18
N ASN A 68 -32.63 -3.61 -22.86
CA ASN A 68 -31.78 -4.33 -21.90
C ASN A 68 -32.06 -5.84 -21.96
N CYS A 69 -30.99 -6.64 -21.89
CA CYS A 69 -31.10 -8.09 -21.81
C CYS A 69 -32.01 -8.53 -20.64
N GLY A 70 -32.96 -9.42 -20.92
CA GLY A 70 -33.99 -9.88 -19.96
C GLY A 70 -33.44 -10.70 -18.80
N TRP A 71 -32.35 -11.45 -19.02
CA TRP A 71 -31.73 -12.31 -18.01
C TRP A 71 -31.43 -11.58 -16.69
N ARG A 72 -31.83 -12.21 -15.58
CA ARG A 72 -31.50 -11.81 -14.21
C ARG A 72 -30.97 -13.00 -13.43
N GLY A 73 -30.00 -12.74 -12.57
CA GLY A 73 -29.49 -13.71 -11.61
C GLY A 73 -29.85 -13.32 -10.18
N LYS A 74 -29.99 -14.31 -9.30
CA LYS A 74 -30.15 -14.13 -7.85
C LYS A 74 -29.16 -15.04 -7.13
N ILE A 75 -28.41 -14.47 -6.21
CA ILE A 75 -27.50 -15.22 -5.33
C ILE A 75 -27.89 -14.93 -3.89
N VAL A 76 -28.06 -15.98 -3.10
CA VAL A 76 -28.14 -15.90 -1.64
C VAL A 76 -26.95 -16.62 -1.04
N THR A 77 -26.21 -15.96 -0.15
CA THR A 77 -25.01 -16.52 0.48
C THR A 77 -25.11 -16.39 1.99
N CYS A 78 -25.00 -17.50 2.72
CA CYS A 78 -24.91 -17.48 4.17
C CYS A 78 -23.61 -16.77 4.61
N LEU A 79 -23.69 -15.81 5.54
CA LEU A 79 -22.51 -15.09 6.01
C LEU A 79 -21.69 -15.87 7.05
N GLU A 80 -22.24 -16.95 7.61
CA GLU A 80 -21.56 -17.79 8.59
C GLU A 80 -20.89 -18.99 7.94
N THR A 81 -21.64 -19.80 7.18
CA THR A 81 -21.11 -21.00 6.53
C THR A 81 -20.47 -20.72 5.18
N GLY A 82 -20.78 -19.59 4.54
CA GLY A 82 -20.32 -19.27 3.19
C GLY A 82 -21.02 -20.04 2.07
N HIS A 83 -21.96 -20.95 2.39
CA HIS A 83 -22.75 -21.67 1.41
C HIS A 83 -23.65 -20.72 0.61
N ALA A 84 -23.92 -21.06 -0.65
CA ALA A 84 -24.70 -20.22 -1.55
C ALA A 84 -25.73 -21.00 -2.36
N SER A 85 -26.83 -20.33 -2.71
CA SER A 85 -27.78 -20.80 -3.72
C SER A 85 -27.90 -19.77 -4.85
N ILE A 86 -27.93 -20.27 -6.08
CA ILE A 86 -27.88 -19.46 -7.31
C ILE A 86 -29.11 -19.79 -8.16
N PHE A 87 -29.78 -18.75 -8.59
CA PHE A 87 -31.00 -18.83 -9.38
C PHE A 87 -30.93 -17.90 -10.58
N GLU A 88 -31.67 -18.26 -11.63
CA GLU A 88 -31.79 -17.48 -12.86
C GLU A 88 -33.25 -17.16 -13.16
N TYR A 89 -33.46 -16.09 -13.92
CA TYR A 89 -34.76 -15.68 -14.40
C TYR A 89 -34.60 -15.13 -15.82
N GLU A 90 -35.45 -15.62 -16.74
CA GLU A 90 -35.37 -15.40 -18.19
C GLU A 90 -34.05 -15.88 -18.81
N THR A 91 -33.97 -15.85 -20.14
CA THR A 91 -32.78 -16.25 -20.91
C THR A 91 -32.01 -15.03 -21.40
N HIS A 92 -30.73 -15.24 -21.71
CA HIS A 92 -29.91 -14.22 -22.35
C HIS A 92 -30.37 -13.96 -23.80
N SER A 93 -30.28 -12.70 -24.25
CA SER A 93 -30.66 -12.28 -25.62
C SER A 93 -29.77 -12.87 -26.73
N SER A 94 -28.65 -13.49 -26.35
CA SER A 94 -27.75 -14.16 -27.28
C SER A 94 -27.25 -15.45 -26.61
N THR A 95 -27.01 -16.50 -27.40
CA THR A 95 -26.41 -17.76 -26.93
C THR A 95 -24.88 -17.74 -26.98
N VAL A 96 -24.28 -16.75 -27.64
CA VAL A 96 -22.82 -16.65 -27.82
C VAL A 96 -22.13 -16.38 -26.49
N SER A 97 -21.15 -17.21 -26.14
CA SER A 97 -20.40 -17.02 -24.89
C SER A 97 -19.71 -15.66 -24.85
N SER A 98 -19.79 -15.00 -23.70
CA SER A 98 -19.13 -13.72 -23.45
C SER A 98 -18.33 -13.88 -22.16
N PRO A 99 -17.01 -14.10 -22.27
CA PRO A 99 -16.16 -14.35 -21.11
C PRO A 99 -16.24 -13.21 -20.10
N ARG A 100 -16.12 -13.56 -18.82
CA ARG A 100 -16.07 -12.59 -17.72
C ARG A 100 -14.87 -11.68 -17.83
N ARG A 101 -14.98 -10.48 -17.22
CA ARG A 101 -13.79 -9.70 -16.84
C ARG A 101 -12.89 -10.57 -15.96
N LYS A 102 -11.61 -10.67 -16.34
CA LYS A 102 -10.55 -11.40 -15.59
C LYS A 102 -10.51 -10.89 -14.14
N LYS A 103 -11.07 -11.67 -13.20
CA LYS A 103 -11.10 -11.38 -11.74
C LYS A 103 -10.18 -12.36 -11.02
N LEU A 104 -9.71 -11.97 -9.83
CA LEU A 104 -8.97 -12.89 -8.96
C LEU A 104 -9.93 -13.93 -8.37
N SER A 105 -9.65 -15.21 -8.59
CA SER A 105 -10.36 -16.32 -7.95
C SER A 105 -10.16 -16.30 -6.43
N SER A 106 -10.97 -17.06 -5.68
CA SER A 106 -10.79 -17.19 -4.22
C SER A 106 -9.39 -17.72 -3.85
N THR A 107 -8.91 -18.74 -4.56
CA THR A 107 -7.57 -19.32 -4.36
C THR A 107 -6.44 -18.34 -4.71
N GLN A 108 -6.59 -17.56 -5.79
CA GLN A 108 -5.66 -16.50 -6.14
C GLN A 108 -5.65 -15.38 -5.10
N LYS A 109 -6.81 -15.01 -4.55
CA LYS A 109 -6.91 -14.01 -3.46
C LYS A 109 -6.18 -14.46 -2.21
N THR A 110 -6.34 -15.72 -1.78
CA THR A 110 -5.61 -16.27 -0.63
C THR A 110 -4.10 -16.21 -0.86
N TYR A 111 -3.63 -16.63 -2.04
CA TYR A 111 -2.21 -16.51 -2.37
C TYR A 111 -1.73 -15.05 -2.44
N CYS A 112 -2.55 -14.13 -2.96
CA CYS A 112 -2.23 -12.71 -2.94
C CYS A 112 -2.11 -12.17 -1.50
N ARG A 113 -2.94 -12.64 -0.56
CA ARG A 113 -2.82 -12.28 0.86
C ARG A 113 -1.51 -12.80 1.45
N GLU A 114 -1.19 -14.08 1.26
CA GLU A 114 0.07 -14.66 1.73
C GLU A 114 1.30 -13.86 1.23
N LEU A 115 1.31 -13.50 -0.06
CA LEU A 115 2.40 -12.71 -0.63
C LEU A 115 2.37 -11.24 -0.16
N ALA A 116 1.19 -10.70 0.14
CA ALA A 116 1.05 -9.37 0.72
C ALA A 116 1.49 -9.33 2.19
N ASP A 117 1.24 -10.39 2.96
CA ASP A 117 1.74 -10.59 4.33
C ASP A 117 3.28 -10.62 4.33
N ASN A 118 3.87 -11.20 3.29
CA ASN A 118 5.32 -11.16 3.04
C ASN A 118 5.80 -9.88 2.33
N HIS A 119 4.95 -8.86 2.23
CA HIS A 119 5.24 -7.53 1.68
C HIS A 119 5.75 -7.51 0.23
N LEU A 120 5.33 -8.48 -0.60
CA LEU A 120 5.66 -8.44 -2.03
C LEU A 120 4.90 -7.33 -2.75
N ARG A 121 5.58 -6.59 -3.63
CA ARG A 121 4.95 -5.56 -4.48
C ARG A 121 3.88 -6.18 -5.40
N PRO A 122 2.76 -5.49 -5.70
CA PRO A 122 1.68 -6.03 -6.53
C PRO A 122 2.11 -6.59 -7.90
N MET A 123 3.12 -6.01 -8.53
CA MET A 123 3.67 -6.54 -9.79
C MET A 123 4.34 -7.92 -9.59
N ARG A 124 5.13 -8.06 -8.51
CA ARG A 124 5.77 -9.34 -8.17
C ARG A 124 4.72 -10.39 -7.80
N ILE A 125 3.66 -9.98 -7.12
CA ILE A 125 2.49 -10.84 -6.84
C ILE A 125 1.85 -11.32 -8.14
N ARG A 126 1.63 -10.43 -9.13
CA ARG A 126 1.08 -10.82 -10.43
C ARG A 126 1.96 -11.83 -11.18
N HIS A 127 3.27 -11.66 -11.19
CA HIS A 127 4.17 -12.66 -11.79
C HIS A 127 4.21 -13.98 -11.00
N ALA A 128 4.10 -13.91 -9.67
CA ALA A 128 4.03 -15.10 -8.84
C ALA A 128 2.72 -15.87 -9.05
N LEU A 129 1.60 -15.17 -9.29
CA LEU A 129 0.33 -15.78 -9.70
C LEU A 129 0.50 -16.56 -11.00
N ALA A 130 1.13 -15.95 -12.02
CA ALA A 130 1.34 -16.59 -13.33
C ALA A 130 2.10 -17.92 -13.18
N ARG A 131 3.16 -17.92 -12.36
CA ARG A 131 3.95 -19.13 -12.09
C ARG A 131 3.21 -20.18 -11.27
N LYS A 132 2.53 -19.78 -10.17
CA LYS A 132 1.88 -20.73 -9.25
C LYS A 132 0.66 -21.42 -9.88
N PHE A 133 -0.07 -20.69 -10.72
CA PHE A 133 -1.29 -21.19 -11.35
C PHE A 133 -1.10 -21.57 -12.82
N SER A 134 0.15 -21.63 -13.31
CA SER A 134 0.49 -21.94 -14.72
C SER A 134 -0.35 -21.16 -15.72
N THR A 135 -0.64 -19.89 -15.40
CA THR A 135 -1.52 -19.01 -16.19
C THR A 135 -0.68 -17.96 -16.90
N SER A 136 -0.97 -17.67 -18.18
CA SER A 136 -0.28 -16.60 -18.90
C SER A 136 -0.55 -15.24 -18.23
N LEU A 137 0.39 -14.29 -18.36
CA LEU A 137 0.20 -12.94 -17.83
C LEU A 137 -0.96 -12.20 -18.50
N GLU A 138 -1.27 -12.56 -19.75
CA GLU A 138 -2.37 -12.02 -20.53
C GLU A 138 -3.71 -12.49 -19.96
N ASP A 139 -3.78 -13.75 -19.52
CA ASP A 139 -4.98 -14.38 -18.97
C ASP A 139 -5.26 -14.06 -17.51
N LEU A 140 -4.28 -13.47 -16.83
CA LEU A 140 -4.46 -12.93 -15.49
C LEU A 140 -5.22 -11.60 -15.46
N PRO A 141 -5.85 -11.28 -14.31
CA PRO A 141 -6.39 -9.95 -14.08
C PRO A 141 -5.35 -8.85 -14.34
N PRO A 142 -5.78 -7.68 -14.85
CA PRO A 142 -4.90 -6.53 -15.00
C PRO A 142 -4.18 -6.18 -13.69
N LEU A 143 -2.96 -5.63 -13.79
CA LEU A 143 -2.18 -5.22 -12.62
C LEU A 143 -2.99 -4.34 -11.66
N LYS A 144 -3.79 -3.41 -12.20
CA LYS A 144 -4.66 -2.52 -11.42
C LYS A 144 -5.61 -3.28 -10.49
N THR A 145 -6.13 -4.44 -10.92
CA THR A 145 -6.98 -5.30 -10.09
C THR A 145 -6.21 -5.90 -8.91
N VAL A 146 -4.98 -6.38 -9.16
CA VAL A 146 -4.10 -6.93 -8.11
C VAL A 146 -3.68 -5.82 -7.14
N GLN A 147 -3.30 -4.65 -7.64
CA GLN A 147 -2.98 -3.48 -6.82
C GLN A 147 -4.14 -3.08 -5.92
N ASN A 148 -5.34 -2.93 -6.46
CA ASN A 148 -6.52 -2.56 -5.68
C ASN A 148 -6.81 -3.58 -4.58
N PHE A 149 -6.71 -4.87 -4.89
CA PHE A 149 -6.93 -5.94 -3.90
C PHE A 149 -5.89 -5.91 -2.79
N VAL A 150 -4.60 -5.87 -3.14
CA VAL A 150 -3.48 -5.89 -2.18
C VAL A 150 -3.49 -4.62 -1.31
N ASN A 151 -3.76 -3.44 -1.90
CA ASN A 151 -3.85 -2.19 -1.14
C ASN A 151 -5.03 -2.20 -0.18
N ASN A 152 -6.19 -2.70 -0.61
CA ASN A 152 -7.35 -2.83 0.28
C ASN A 152 -7.08 -3.81 1.43
N TYR A 153 -6.45 -4.94 1.14
CA TYR A 153 -6.06 -5.91 2.17
C TYR A 153 -5.03 -5.30 3.13
N GLY A 154 -4.01 -4.61 2.61
CA GLY A 154 -2.98 -3.97 3.43
C GLY A 154 -3.55 -2.95 4.42
N ARG A 155 -4.47 -2.07 3.97
CA ARG A 155 -5.11 -1.09 4.85
C ARG A 155 -5.93 -1.73 5.96
N ASN A 156 -6.69 -2.79 5.65
CA ASN A 156 -7.65 -3.37 6.59
C ASN A 156 -7.07 -4.45 7.50
N CYS A 157 -5.99 -5.13 7.08
CA CYS A 157 -5.51 -6.35 7.74
C CYS A 157 -4.02 -6.31 8.14
N LEU A 158 -3.20 -5.48 7.51
CA LEU A 158 -1.76 -5.42 7.77
C LEU A 158 -1.33 -4.17 8.54
N GLU A 159 -2.29 -3.44 9.11
CA GLU A 159 -2.07 -2.13 9.74
C GLU A 159 -1.23 -1.18 8.87
N ASN A 160 -1.30 -1.35 7.55
CA ASN A 160 -0.67 -0.48 6.55
C ASN A 160 -1.51 0.80 6.40
N HIS A 161 -1.88 1.39 7.54
CA HIS A 161 -2.25 2.77 7.64
C HIS A 161 -0.95 3.53 7.50
N ASP A 162 -0.87 4.40 6.50
CA ASP A 162 0.13 5.44 6.44
C ASP A 162 -0.02 6.30 7.71
N ARG A 163 0.56 5.89 8.84
CA ARG A 163 0.59 6.62 10.12
C ARG A 163 1.55 7.81 10.01
N VAL A 164 1.51 8.51 8.88
CA VAL A 164 2.29 9.71 8.59
C VAL A 164 1.98 10.78 9.63
N ASP A 165 0.75 10.81 10.16
CA ASP A 165 0.36 11.72 11.23
C ASP A 165 1.03 11.36 12.56
N ASP A 166 1.11 10.07 12.93
CA ASP A 166 1.81 9.65 14.14
C ASP A 166 3.33 9.78 14.01
N LEU A 167 3.89 9.49 12.83
CA LEU A 167 5.29 9.77 12.53
C LEU A 167 5.57 11.27 12.62
N ARG A 168 4.69 12.10 12.06
CA ARG A 168 4.81 13.55 12.14
C ARG A 168 4.75 14.02 13.59
N ALA A 169 3.83 13.49 14.40
CA ALA A 169 3.75 13.77 15.81
C ALA A 169 5.05 13.37 16.55
N TRP A 170 5.57 12.17 16.28
CA TRP A 170 6.82 11.67 16.87
C TRP A 170 8.03 12.54 16.53
N VAL A 171 8.14 12.99 15.28
CA VAL A 171 9.18 13.93 14.82
C VAL A 171 9.00 15.28 15.52
N HIS A 172 7.76 15.79 15.58
CA HIS A 172 7.47 17.09 16.18
C HIS A 172 7.64 17.15 17.70
N GLU A 173 7.46 16.03 18.39
CA GLU A 173 7.71 15.89 19.83
C GLU A 173 9.22 15.94 20.13
N ARG A 174 10.05 15.46 19.21
CA ARG A 174 11.51 15.37 19.34
C ARG A 174 12.25 16.41 18.50
N ALA A 175 11.55 17.44 17.99
CA ALA A 175 12.17 18.45 17.15
C ALA A 175 13.18 19.26 17.98
N TYR A 176 14.37 19.51 17.42
CA TYR A 176 15.40 20.31 18.07
C TYR A 176 14.87 21.67 18.52
N THR A 177 14.97 21.93 19.82
CA THR A 177 14.57 23.19 20.48
C THR A 177 15.78 23.99 20.96
N GLY A 178 16.96 23.36 21.03
CA GLY A 178 18.16 23.94 21.63
C GLY A 178 18.29 23.65 23.13
N SER A 179 17.24 23.13 23.78
CA SER A 179 17.24 22.82 25.21
C SER A 179 17.73 21.40 25.54
N GLU A 180 17.90 20.54 24.54
CA GLU A 180 18.27 19.13 24.70
C GLU A 180 19.64 18.97 25.37
N ALA A 181 19.81 17.93 26.19
CA ALA A 181 21.11 17.63 26.77
C ALA A 181 22.11 17.16 25.71
N MET A 182 23.39 17.05 26.09
CA MET A 182 24.49 16.79 25.16
C MET A 182 24.31 15.49 24.35
N THR A 183 23.78 14.46 25.00
CA THR A 183 23.60 13.11 24.43
C THR A 183 22.16 12.81 24.00
N ASP A 184 21.23 13.72 24.25
CA ASP A 184 19.83 13.49 23.91
C ASP A 184 19.63 13.54 22.41
N ALA A 185 18.93 12.54 21.89
CA ALA A 185 18.61 12.47 20.47
C ALA A 185 17.42 13.37 20.15
N PHE A 186 17.56 14.11 19.07
CA PHE A 186 16.51 14.97 18.53
C PHE A 186 16.42 14.82 17.03
N THR A 187 15.32 15.31 16.48
CA THR A 187 15.05 15.37 15.06
C THR A 187 15.20 16.79 14.53
N PHE A 188 15.57 16.91 13.26
CA PHE A 188 15.69 18.18 12.56
C PHE A 188 15.41 17.99 11.06
N GLY A 189 15.15 19.08 10.34
CA GLY A 189 14.88 19.05 8.90
C GLY A 189 15.27 20.35 8.24
N TRP A 190 15.08 20.47 6.92
CA TRP A 190 15.40 21.70 6.18
C TRP A 190 14.25 22.70 6.18
N GLN A 191 13.11 22.30 5.62
CA GLN A 191 11.91 23.11 5.66
C GLN A 191 11.32 23.10 7.07
N LEU A 192 11.02 24.29 7.58
CA LEU A 192 10.38 24.48 8.88
C LEU A 192 8.99 25.08 8.64
N GLY A 193 8.00 24.58 9.37
CA GLY A 193 6.67 25.18 9.39
C GLY A 193 6.63 26.43 10.26
N ASN A 194 5.44 27.04 10.35
CA ASN A 194 5.21 28.29 11.09
C ASN A 194 5.59 28.23 12.58
N MET A 195 5.63 27.03 13.17
CA MET A 195 6.01 26.81 14.57
C MET A 195 7.49 26.43 14.75
N GLY A 196 8.33 26.61 13.73
CA GLY A 196 9.75 26.24 13.76
C GLY A 196 10.03 24.72 13.73
N LYS A 197 8.99 23.89 13.68
CA LYS A 197 9.11 22.43 13.59
C LYS A 197 9.41 21.96 12.16
N PRO A 198 10.16 20.85 11.99
CA PRO A 198 10.41 20.28 10.67
C PRO A 198 9.12 19.95 9.90
N VAL A 199 9.09 20.28 8.62
CA VAL A 199 8.02 19.83 7.71
C VAL A 199 8.27 18.36 7.37
N VAL A 200 7.31 17.50 7.70
CA VAL A 200 7.36 16.05 7.42
C VAL A 200 6.55 15.75 6.16
N GLY A 201 7.26 15.48 5.06
CA GLY A 201 6.66 15.07 3.79
C GLY A 201 6.00 13.69 3.85
N ASN A 202 5.19 13.37 2.85
CA ASN A 202 4.55 12.06 2.73
C ASN A 202 5.40 11.07 1.90
N GLY A 203 6.58 11.49 1.46
CA GLY A 203 7.51 10.68 0.68
C GLY A 203 7.13 10.50 -0.79
N SER A 204 6.16 11.28 -1.29
CA SER A 204 5.92 11.43 -2.73
C SER A 204 6.96 12.35 -3.37
N ASP A 205 7.09 12.31 -4.69
CA ASP A 205 8.05 13.15 -5.44
C ASP A 205 7.79 14.65 -5.24
N GLY A 206 6.52 15.05 -5.09
CA GLY A 206 6.15 16.44 -4.83
C GLY A 206 6.31 16.88 -3.37
N LYS A 207 6.36 15.93 -2.42
CA LYS A 207 6.49 16.19 -0.97
C LYS A 207 7.43 15.16 -0.34
N PRO A 208 8.74 15.25 -0.63
CA PRO A 208 9.72 14.29 -0.15
C PRO A 208 9.78 14.28 1.39
N LEU A 209 9.92 13.09 1.97
CA LEU A 209 10.20 12.90 3.39
C LEU A 209 11.70 13.09 3.61
N ILE A 210 12.07 14.04 4.48
CA ILE A 210 13.46 14.32 4.86
C ILE A 210 13.48 14.61 6.36
N VAL A 211 14.00 13.67 7.14
CA VAL A 211 14.10 13.81 8.61
C VAL A 211 15.50 13.40 9.05
N GLY A 212 16.21 14.34 9.66
CA GLY A 212 17.52 14.14 10.28
C GLY A 212 17.38 13.78 11.75
N LEU A 213 18.27 12.93 12.26
CA LEU A 213 18.44 12.59 13.66
C LEU A 213 19.90 12.79 14.07
N SER A 214 20.12 13.43 15.23
CA SER A 214 21.45 13.61 15.79
C SER A 214 21.36 13.90 17.30
N THR A 215 22.51 14.13 17.92
CA THR A 215 22.68 14.68 19.28
C THR A 215 23.67 15.84 19.21
N LYS A 216 23.69 16.71 20.22
CA LYS A 216 24.70 17.79 20.28
C LYS A 216 26.12 17.22 20.27
N ALA A 217 26.36 16.13 21.00
CA ALA A 217 27.65 15.44 21.04
C ALA A 217 28.14 14.98 19.65
N LEU A 218 27.22 14.45 18.82
CA LEU A 218 27.57 14.01 17.47
C LEU A 218 27.87 15.19 16.55
N ILE A 219 27.08 16.28 16.63
CA ILE A 219 27.31 17.50 15.84
C ILE A 219 28.64 18.17 16.21
N LEU A 220 28.99 18.20 17.49
CA LEU A 220 30.25 18.80 17.96
C LEU A 220 31.51 18.09 17.42
N ARG A 221 31.40 16.87 16.90
CA ARG A 221 32.51 16.19 16.23
C ARG A 221 33.00 16.94 14.99
N LEU A 222 32.14 17.74 14.36
CA LEU A 222 32.49 18.59 13.22
C LEU A 222 33.32 19.83 13.59
N MET A 223 33.56 20.10 14.88
CA MET A 223 34.35 21.26 15.31
C MET A 223 35.85 21.11 15.11
N VAL A 224 36.32 19.93 14.69
CA VAL A 224 37.72 19.74 14.32
C VAL A 224 38.07 20.54 13.06
N PRO A 225 39.34 20.93 12.84
CA PRO A 225 39.74 21.69 11.65
C PRO A 225 39.32 20.98 10.34
N PRO A 226 38.83 21.69 9.32
CA PRO A 226 38.33 21.08 8.08
C PRO A 226 39.39 20.28 7.30
N ASP A 227 40.68 20.59 7.48
CA ASP A 227 41.80 19.84 6.90
C ASP A 227 42.13 18.53 7.66
N SER A 228 41.42 18.24 8.73
CA SER A 228 41.70 17.09 9.62
C SER A 228 40.71 15.93 9.48
N TYR A 229 39.69 16.08 8.63
CA TYR A 229 38.69 15.05 8.42
C TYR A 229 38.19 15.00 6.97
N ILE A 230 37.56 13.88 6.61
CA ILE A 230 36.79 13.73 5.38
C ILE A 230 35.33 13.53 5.76
N LEU A 231 34.41 14.33 5.20
CA LEU A 231 32.98 14.12 5.38
C LEU A 231 32.52 12.94 4.53
N HIS A 232 31.88 11.96 5.14
CA HIS A 232 31.31 10.80 4.47
C HIS A 232 29.80 10.91 4.39
N LEU A 233 29.26 10.65 3.20
CA LEU A 233 27.84 10.50 2.91
C LEU A 233 27.63 9.10 2.37
N TYR A 234 27.02 8.21 3.17
CA TYR A 234 26.76 6.84 2.76
C TYR A 234 25.26 6.57 2.80
N ALA A 235 24.68 6.08 1.71
CA ALA A 235 23.29 5.64 1.70
C ALA A 235 23.23 4.18 2.13
N THR A 236 22.90 3.92 3.40
CA THR A 236 22.59 2.54 3.83
C THR A 236 21.18 2.18 3.36
N TYR A 237 21.09 1.20 2.46
CA TYR A 237 19.83 0.50 2.16
C TYR A 237 19.47 -0.42 3.33
N LYS A 238 19.11 0.14 4.47
CA LYS A 238 18.35 -0.61 5.47
C LYS A 238 16.88 -0.47 5.11
N MET A 239 16.41 -1.41 4.29
CA MET A 239 15.03 -1.49 3.82
C MET A 239 14.06 -1.49 5.01
N ASN A 240 13.44 -0.35 5.31
CA ASN A 240 12.14 -0.36 5.96
C ASN A 240 11.08 -0.83 4.93
N GLN A 241 9.85 -1.08 5.36
CA GLN A 241 8.75 -1.57 4.49
C GLN A 241 8.50 -0.68 3.26
N CYS A 242 8.87 0.60 3.31
CA CYS A 242 8.74 1.57 2.21
C CYS A 242 9.99 1.68 1.33
N GLY A 243 11.12 1.07 1.72
CA GLY A 243 12.39 1.14 1.00
C GLY A 243 13.07 2.50 1.05
N TYR A 244 12.79 3.34 2.05
CA TYR A 244 13.45 4.64 2.19
C TYR A 244 14.92 4.47 2.61
N PRO A 245 15.87 5.03 1.86
CA PRO A 245 17.27 4.98 2.24
C PRO A 245 17.52 5.76 3.53
N VAL A 246 18.44 5.24 4.33
CA VAL A 246 19.01 5.96 5.46
C VAL A 246 20.36 6.52 5.02
N LEU A 247 20.40 7.83 4.80
CA LEU A 247 21.64 8.56 4.55
C LEU A 247 22.39 8.74 5.88
N VAL A 248 23.52 8.07 5.99
CA VAL A 248 24.45 8.18 7.11
C VAL A 248 25.45 9.28 6.81
N VAL A 249 25.55 10.24 7.70
CA VAL A 249 26.55 11.30 7.64
C VAL A 249 27.54 11.13 8.79
N GLY A 250 28.82 11.06 8.46
CA GLY A 250 29.88 10.97 9.45
C GLY A 250 31.16 11.59 8.96
N ILE A 251 32.18 11.59 9.80
CA ILE A 251 33.52 12.04 9.44
C ILE A 251 34.52 10.94 9.70
N SER A 252 35.54 10.82 8.85
CA SER A 252 36.72 10.02 9.15
C SER A 252 37.85 10.92 9.59
N ASP A 253 38.47 10.59 10.71
CA ASP A 253 39.66 11.29 11.21
C ASP A 253 40.94 10.84 10.49
N ARG A 254 42.08 11.47 10.82
CA ARG A 254 43.40 11.10 10.28
C ARG A 254 43.84 9.68 10.63
N SER A 255 43.25 9.07 11.65
CA SER A 255 43.48 7.66 12.02
C SER A 255 42.56 6.70 11.26
N ARG A 256 41.82 7.19 10.26
CA ARG A 256 40.86 6.43 9.43
C ARG A 256 39.72 5.82 10.25
N ARG A 257 39.39 6.41 11.41
CA ARG A 257 38.23 6.00 12.20
C ARG A 257 37.02 6.82 11.78
N PHE A 258 35.94 6.12 11.49
CA PHE A 258 34.66 6.73 11.18
C PHE A 258 33.92 7.14 12.46
N HIS A 259 33.39 8.36 12.46
CA HIS A 259 32.60 8.92 13.54
C HIS A 259 31.27 9.42 12.99
N LEU A 260 30.16 8.83 13.46
CA LEU A 260 28.82 9.28 13.11
C LEU A 260 28.60 10.75 13.51
N VAL A 261 27.89 11.51 12.67
CA VAL A 261 27.46 12.89 12.91
C VAL A 261 25.94 13.01 12.87
N ALA A 262 25.30 12.43 11.86
CA ALA A 262 23.85 12.46 11.73
C ALA A 262 23.34 11.27 10.89
N LEU A 263 22.06 10.95 11.06
CA LEU A 263 21.33 10.02 10.21
C LEU A 263 20.18 10.77 9.58
N PHE A 264 19.88 10.51 8.31
CA PHE A 264 18.72 11.04 7.61
C PHE A 264 17.88 9.91 7.05
N VAL A 265 16.58 9.95 7.30
CA VAL A 265 15.60 9.15 6.55
C VAL A 265 15.12 10.00 5.38
N ILE A 266 15.38 9.53 4.16
CA ILE A 266 15.04 10.24 2.92
C ILE A 266 14.18 9.35 2.02
N SER A 267 13.18 9.92 1.33
CA SER A 267 12.30 9.14 0.45
C SER A 267 12.81 8.95 -0.97
N GLN A 268 13.71 9.80 -1.46
CA GLN A 268 14.29 9.71 -2.80
C GLN A 268 15.77 10.08 -2.81
N GLU A 269 16.52 9.47 -3.74
CA GLU A 269 17.92 9.76 -4.00
C GLU A 269 18.03 10.77 -5.15
N THR A 270 17.54 11.99 -4.91
CA THR A 270 17.62 13.08 -5.89
C THR A 270 18.48 14.21 -5.34
N GLN A 271 19.14 14.95 -6.24
CA GLN A 271 19.96 16.10 -5.87
C GLN A 271 19.23 17.10 -4.94
N PRO A 272 17.96 17.48 -5.16
CA PRO A 272 17.24 18.38 -4.25
C PRO A 272 17.10 17.82 -2.83
N VAL A 273 16.90 16.51 -2.68
CA VAL A 273 16.77 15.86 -1.38
C VAL A 273 18.10 15.86 -0.62
N PHE A 274 19.20 15.50 -1.29
CA PHE A 274 20.53 15.57 -0.70
C PHE A 274 20.92 17.00 -0.32
N GLN A 275 20.65 17.97 -1.20
CA GLN A 275 20.90 19.38 -0.92
C GLN A 275 20.13 19.87 0.32
N ALA A 276 18.86 19.48 0.46
CA ALA A 276 18.06 19.82 1.63
C ALA A 276 18.63 19.18 2.91
N ALA A 277 18.99 17.89 2.88
CA ALA A 277 19.60 17.21 4.02
C ALA A 277 20.91 17.89 4.48
N LEU A 278 21.80 18.21 3.54
CA LEU A 278 23.07 18.89 3.83
C LEU A 278 22.86 20.33 4.31
N SER A 279 21.89 21.05 3.76
CA SER A 279 21.54 22.39 4.23
C SER A 279 20.97 22.37 5.65
N ALA A 280 20.15 21.37 5.97
CA ALA A 280 19.65 21.14 7.32
C ALA A 280 20.80 20.85 8.31
N LEU A 281 21.77 20.02 7.91
CA LEU A 281 22.96 19.72 8.72
C LEU A 281 23.80 20.97 8.98
N ARG A 282 24.09 21.77 7.94
CA ARG A 282 24.85 23.02 8.07
C ARG A 282 24.15 23.99 9.04
N ARG A 283 22.82 24.13 8.92
CA ARG A 283 22.05 24.99 9.83
C ARG A 283 22.07 24.48 11.27
N LEU A 284 21.90 23.17 11.47
CA LEU A 284 21.97 22.58 12.80
C LEU A 284 23.35 22.78 13.44
N TYR A 285 24.42 22.60 12.67
CA TYR A 285 25.78 22.87 13.16
C TYR A 285 25.93 24.32 13.65
N TYR A 286 25.42 25.29 12.88
CA TYR A 286 25.42 26.68 13.31
C TYR A 286 24.60 26.89 14.59
N TRP A 287 23.41 26.30 14.70
CA TRP A 287 22.59 26.43 15.91
C TRP A 287 23.24 25.82 17.16
N VAL A 288 24.02 24.76 17.01
CA VAL A 288 24.70 24.09 18.14
C VAL A 288 26.00 24.80 18.52
N THR A 289 26.73 25.36 17.55
CA THR A 289 28.12 25.82 17.75
C THR A 289 28.32 27.32 17.60
N ALA A 290 27.35 28.03 17.04
CA ALA A 290 27.45 29.42 16.58
C ALA A 290 28.58 29.66 15.55
N LYS A 291 28.96 28.62 14.79
CA LYS A 291 30.00 28.68 13.75
C LYS A 291 29.46 28.20 12.40
N ASP A 292 30.02 28.71 11.31
CA ASP A 292 29.77 28.17 9.98
C ASP A 292 30.48 26.83 9.79
N LEU A 293 29.75 25.84 9.26
CA LEU A 293 30.34 24.55 8.90
C LEU A 293 31.21 24.71 7.65
N GLN A 294 32.49 24.36 7.77
CA GLN A 294 33.42 24.28 6.64
C GLN A 294 33.82 22.83 6.40
N VAL A 295 33.77 22.40 5.13
CA VAL A 295 34.11 21.05 4.68
C VAL A 295 35.04 21.18 3.49
N ASN A 296 36.27 20.68 3.61
CA ASN A 296 37.27 20.76 2.54
C ASN A 296 37.27 19.49 1.68
N TYR A 297 36.94 18.35 2.28
CA TYR A 297 36.92 17.05 1.61
C TYR A 297 35.63 16.31 1.94
N ALA A 298 34.98 15.78 0.90
CA ALA A 298 33.80 14.95 1.03
C ALA A 298 33.92 13.70 0.16
N MET A 299 33.39 12.59 0.66
CA MET A 299 33.31 11.31 -0.01
C MET A 299 31.85 10.84 0.04
N ALA A 300 31.32 10.46 -1.11
CA ALA A 300 29.99 9.87 -1.23
C ALA A 300 30.06 8.65 -2.14
N ASP A 301 29.15 7.71 -1.94
CA ASP A 301 28.96 6.60 -2.86
C ASP A 301 28.36 7.11 -4.18
N GLY A 302 28.73 6.48 -5.30
CA GLY A 302 28.26 6.84 -6.65
C GLY A 302 27.04 6.07 -7.10
#